data_AF-A0A673LBI4-F1
#
_entry.id   AF-A0A673LBI4-F1
#
_cell.length_a   1.000
_cell.length_b   1.000
_cell.length_c   1.000
_cell.angle_alpha   90.00
_cell.angle_beta   90.00
_cell.angle_gamma   90.00
#
_symmetry.space_group_name_H-M   'P 1'
#
loop_
_entity.id
_entity.type
_entity.pdbx_description
1 polymer ?
#
loop_
_entity_poly.entity_id
_entity_poly.type
_entity_poly.pdbx_seq_one_letter_code
_entity_poly.pdbx_strand_id
1 'polypeptide(L)'
;MSVFPQLSMNPEVREHLRNVYTNNELVCESDLVFEALLSCLSHPPLFTCLRASTHRHSLQDIQHRLQQHLAQQERSPSVYTHPQLPDVLLLPVHGPRPVDPLASEVIVSAQCGNAVLRGAHVFTPGILSTPKYMKVGEVVSVFSDVEGKCTRGAKEFKGKKVFLGNGISEVDRSEIFSSDGPGKGVAIRMTEPLYQSPSFDGVLTDQLFLQNLPSVVVGHALGPRPGERILDMCAAPGGKTTHIASLMGNQGTVVALEKIRSKMEKIVQNAKMLQLHCIKAYCCNSVHAVSSDPAQCSADGPPYPEESFDRILLDAPCSGLGQRPNMSYSWSLKEVCSYQPLQRKLFTTAVRLLKRGGVLVYSTCTVTLAENEEQVAWALKTFPCLTLEPQVPVLGSEGMSGAGLTRDQRQLLQRFRPELAWRGAGVPHSPESLLQNANADTIGFFIAKFIKRNS
;
A
#
# COMPACT_ATOMS: atom_id res chain seq x y z
N MET A 1 -16.63 -21.03 6.43
CA MET A 1 -15.60 -21.32 5.42
C MET A 1 -15.16 -19.99 4.81
N SER A 2 -13.90 -19.86 4.41
CA SER A 2 -13.37 -18.65 3.75
C SER A 2 -14.10 -18.41 2.42
N VAL A 3 -14.49 -17.17 2.11
CA VAL A 3 -15.22 -16.84 0.88
C VAL A 3 -14.30 -16.81 -0.34
N PHE A 4 -13.06 -16.39 -0.15
CA PHE A 4 -12.04 -16.46 -1.19
C PHE A 4 -11.11 -17.66 -0.99
N PRO A 5 -10.61 -18.25 -2.09
CA PRO A 5 -9.50 -19.18 -2.02
C PRO A 5 -8.23 -18.48 -1.53
N GLN A 6 -7.25 -19.25 -1.07
CA GLN A 6 -5.91 -18.75 -0.81
C GLN A 6 -5.30 -18.08 -2.05
N LEU A 7 -4.37 -17.16 -1.80
CA LEU A 7 -3.63 -16.45 -2.84
C LEU A 7 -3.04 -17.45 -3.85
N SER A 8 -3.44 -17.33 -5.10
CA SER A 8 -2.89 -18.14 -6.20
C SER A 8 -1.51 -17.60 -6.56
N MET A 9 -0.48 -18.45 -6.52
CA MET A 9 0.89 -18.06 -6.84
C MET A 9 1.67 -19.19 -7.51
N ASN A 10 2.80 -18.83 -8.13
CA ASN A 10 3.73 -19.80 -8.71
C ASN A 10 4.19 -20.82 -7.62
N PRO A 11 4.16 -22.14 -7.88
CA PRO A 11 4.59 -23.15 -6.92
C PRO A 11 6.00 -22.94 -6.36
N GLU A 12 6.95 -22.50 -7.18
CA GLU A 12 8.32 -22.21 -6.74
C GLU A 12 8.37 -21.05 -5.75
N VAL A 13 7.56 -20.01 -5.98
CA VAL A 13 7.42 -18.88 -5.06
C VAL A 13 6.77 -19.32 -3.75
N ARG A 14 5.71 -20.14 -3.82
CA ARG A 14 5.04 -20.68 -2.64
C ARG A 14 6.02 -21.48 -1.77
N GLU A 15 6.78 -22.36 -2.39
CA GLU A 15 7.75 -23.20 -1.69
C GLU A 15 8.90 -22.37 -1.12
N HIS A 16 9.40 -21.38 -1.85
CA HIS A 16 10.39 -20.44 -1.34
C HIS A 16 9.88 -19.69 -0.09
N LEU A 17 8.66 -19.17 -0.13
CA LEU A 17 8.06 -18.48 1.02
C LEU A 17 7.81 -19.44 2.18
N ARG A 18 7.31 -20.65 1.93
CA ARG A 18 7.10 -21.66 2.99
C ARG A 18 8.40 -21.91 3.74
N ASN A 19 9.49 -22.19 3.02
CA ASN A 19 10.81 -22.45 3.62
C ASN A 19 11.32 -21.28 4.47
N VAL A 20 10.98 -20.04 4.12
CA VAL A 20 11.29 -18.85 4.92
C VAL A 20 10.52 -18.85 6.23
N TYR A 21 9.23 -19.21 6.22
CA TYR A 21 8.39 -19.26 7.42
C TYR A 21 8.63 -20.50 8.30
N THR A 22 9.13 -21.60 7.73
CA THR A 22 9.37 -22.87 8.44
C THR A 22 10.84 -23.11 8.79
N ASN A 23 11.72 -22.11 8.65
CA ASN A 23 13.15 -22.27 8.89
C ASN A 23 13.46 -22.63 10.37
N ASN A 24 14.57 -23.33 10.62
CA ASN A 24 14.94 -23.90 11.93
C ASN A 24 15.15 -22.87 13.06
N GLU A 25 15.39 -21.59 12.75
CA GLU A 25 15.42 -20.50 13.77
C GLU A 25 14.02 -19.96 14.13
N LEU A 26 13.01 -20.31 13.34
CA LEU A 26 11.61 -19.89 13.46
C LEU A 26 10.73 -21.01 14.03
N VAL A 27 11.25 -21.85 14.93
CA VAL A 27 10.57 -23.02 15.54
C VAL A 27 9.13 -22.72 16.08
N CYS A 28 8.78 -21.45 16.31
CA CYS A 28 7.43 -21.02 16.71
C CYS A 28 6.44 -20.76 15.55
N GLU A 29 6.87 -20.66 14.30
CA GLU A 29 5.99 -20.38 13.16
C GLU A 29 5.62 -21.68 12.44
N SER A 30 4.48 -22.23 12.82
CA SER A 30 3.94 -23.46 12.21
C SER A 30 3.47 -23.22 10.77
N ASP A 31 3.40 -24.29 9.98
CA ASP A 31 2.72 -24.29 8.65
C ASP A 31 1.33 -23.63 8.70
N LEU A 32 0.63 -23.70 9.84
CA LEU A 32 -0.68 -23.06 10.01
C LEU A 32 -0.61 -21.53 9.86
N VAL A 33 0.48 -20.90 10.32
CA VAL A 33 0.68 -19.43 10.21
C VAL A 33 0.90 -19.06 8.75
N PHE A 34 1.69 -19.84 8.01
CA PHE A 34 1.90 -19.63 6.58
C PHE A 34 0.61 -19.82 5.77
N GLU A 35 -0.16 -20.88 6.03
CA GLU A 35 -1.45 -21.10 5.37
C GLU A 35 -2.48 -20.01 5.74
N ALA A 36 -2.45 -19.51 6.98
CA ALA A 36 -3.25 -18.36 7.41
C ALA A 36 -2.86 -17.08 6.68
N LEU A 37 -1.56 -16.83 6.47
CA LEU A 37 -1.05 -15.71 5.66
C LEU A 37 -1.61 -15.78 4.24
N LEU A 38 -1.47 -16.91 3.56
CA LEU A 38 -1.97 -17.07 2.19
C LEU A 38 -3.49 -16.90 2.09
N SER A 39 -4.24 -17.33 3.12
CA SER A 39 -5.68 -17.10 3.19
C SER A 39 -5.99 -15.63 3.41
N CYS A 40 -5.30 -14.97 4.34
CA CYS A 40 -5.52 -13.59 4.72
C CYS A 40 -5.20 -12.62 3.57
N LEU A 41 -4.15 -12.90 2.80
CA LEU A 41 -3.73 -12.07 1.67
C LEU A 41 -4.82 -11.89 0.61
N SER A 42 -5.65 -12.91 0.36
CA SER A 42 -6.77 -12.83 -0.59
C SER A 42 -7.93 -11.94 -0.13
N HIS A 43 -8.00 -11.58 1.15
CA HIS A 43 -9.13 -10.85 1.71
C HIS A 43 -8.78 -9.38 1.94
N PRO A 44 -9.74 -8.46 1.73
CA PRO A 44 -9.52 -7.05 2.03
C PRO A 44 -9.31 -6.88 3.55
N PRO A 45 -8.55 -5.86 3.97
CA PRO A 45 -8.52 -5.46 5.37
C PRO A 45 -9.91 -5.06 5.86
N LEU A 46 -10.17 -5.30 7.14
CA LEU A 46 -11.41 -4.95 7.84
C LEU A 46 -11.64 -3.45 7.95
N PHE A 47 -10.63 -2.63 7.63
CA PHE A 47 -10.73 -1.18 7.65
C PHE A 47 -10.21 -0.55 6.36
N THR A 48 -10.97 0.40 5.85
CA THR A 48 -10.47 1.39 4.92
C THR A 48 -9.86 2.54 5.72
N CYS A 49 -8.57 2.79 5.47
CA CYS A 49 -7.79 3.82 6.12
C CYS A 49 -7.63 5.04 5.19
N LEU A 50 -7.98 6.21 5.71
CA LEU A 50 -7.81 7.50 5.04
C LEU A 50 -6.84 8.35 5.85
N ARG A 51 -5.83 8.88 5.17
CA ARG A 51 -4.96 9.90 5.74
C ARG A 51 -5.57 11.28 5.48
N ALA A 52 -5.77 12.04 6.54
CA ALA A 52 -6.18 13.43 6.47
C ALA A 52 -4.96 14.35 6.27
N SER A 53 -5.13 15.38 5.44
CA SER A 53 -4.12 16.42 5.24
C SER A 53 -4.37 17.57 6.22
N THR A 54 -3.82 17.44 7.43
CA THR A 54 -4.13 18.30 8.58
C THR A 54 -3.43 19.67 8.57
N HIS A 55 -2.63 19.97 7.54
CA HIS A 55 -1.91 21.24 7.42
C HIS A 55 -2.81 22.46 7.17
N ARG A 56 -4.09 22.26 6.78
CA ARG A 56 -5.08 23.34 6.51
C ARG A 56 -6.36 23.25 7.33
N HIS A 57 -6.75 22.05 7.75
CA HIS A 57 -8.00 21.80 8.46
C HIS A 57 -7.77 20.80 9.59
N SER A 58 -8.56 20.91 10.66
CA SER A 58 -8.50 19.95 11.76
C SER A 58 -9.04 18.58 11.31
N LEU A 59 -8.61 17.50 11.97
CA LEU A 59 -9.14 16.16 11.71
C LEU A 59 -10.66 16.10 11.91
N GLN A 60 -11.18 16.82 12.92
CA GLN A 60 -12.61 16.86 13.25
C GLN A 60 -13.43 17.50 12.12
N ASP A 61 -12.95 18.60 11.54
CA ASP A 61 -13.62 19.25 10.40
C ASP A 61 -13.66 18.34 9.18
N ILE A 62 -12.53 17.67 8.89
CA ILE A 62 -12.42 16.72 7.77
C ILE A 62 -13.34 15.52 7.99
N GLN A 63 -13.38 14.99 9.21
CA GLN A 63 -14.28 13.89 9.59
C GLN A 63 -15.75 14.29 9.39
N HIS A 64 -16.15 15.48 9.84
CA HIS A 64 -17.52 15.97 9.70
C HIS A 64 -17.92 16.10 8.22
N ARG A 65 -17.07 16.72 7.39
CA ARG A 65 -17.30 16.83 5.93
C ARG A 65 -17.37 15.46 5.26
N LEU A 66 -16.52 14.53 5.68
CA LEU A 66 -16.52 13.17 5.14
C LEU A 66 -17.83 12.46 5.49
N GLN A 67 -18.29 12.54 6.74
CA GLN A 67 -19.56 11.96 7.16
C GLN A 67 -20.75 12.53 6.36
N GLN A 68 -20.77 13.84 6.10
CA GLN A 68 -21.80 14.47 5.27
C GLN A 68 -21.80 13.92 3.83
N HIS A 69 -20.61 13.74 3.24
CA HIS A 69 -20.49 13.20 1.89
C HIS A 69 -20.91 11.72 1.83
N LEU A 70 -20.48 10.92 2.80
CA LEU A 70 -20.80 9.50 2.86
C LEU A 70 -22.26 9.21 3.16
N ALA A 71 -22.97 10.12 3.84
CA ALA A 71 -24.41 9.99 4.08
C ALA A 71 -25.24 9.97 2.79
N GLN A 72 -24.67 10.40 1.66
CA GLN A 72 -25.28 10.30 0.33
C GLN A 72 -25.13 8.91 -0.29
N GLN A 73 -24.11 8.14 0.13
CA GLN A 73 -23.80 6.80 -0.39
C GLN A 73 -24.37 5.70 0.50
N GLU A 74 -24.33 5.88 1.82
CA GLU A 74 -24.71 4.86 2.80
C GLU A 74 -25.55 5.45 3.94
N ARG A 75 -26.47 4.65 4.47
CA ARG A 75 -27.25 5.02 5.67
C ARG A 75 -26.35 4.88 6.90
N SER A 76 -26.03 6.01 7.54
CA SER A 76 -25.25 6.11 8.78
C SER A 76 -23.78 5.63 8.67
N PRO A 77 -22.92 6.34 7.92
CA PRO A 77 -21.51 5.97 7.75
C PRO A 77 -20.74 6.06 9.08
N SER A 78 -20.07 4.98 9.45
CA SER A 78 -19.21 4.93 10.65
C SER A 78 -17.80 5.37 10.31
N VAL A 79 -17.40 6.55 10.78
CA VAL A 79 -16.06 7.11 10.59
C VAL A 79 -15.43 7.33 11.96
N TYR A 80 -14.35 6.60 12.25
CA TYR A 80 -13.63 6.68 13.52
C TYR A 80 -12.29 7.39 13.33
N THR A 81 -11.84 8.10 14.36
CA THR A 81 -10.46 8.62 14.43
C THR A 81 -9.54 7.56 15.02
N HIS A 82 -8.30 7.47 14.52
CA HIS A 82 -7.33 6.56 15.13
C HIS A 82 -6.81 7.11 16.46
N PRO A 83 -6.75 6.33 17.55
CA PRO A 83 -6.40 6.84 18.89
C PRO A 83 -4.94 7.33 19.01
N GLN A 84 -4.01 6.71 18.27
CA GLN A 84 -2.58 7.04 18.33
C GLN A 84 -2.05 7.81 17.11
N LEU A 85 -2.87 7.99 16.06
CA LEU A 85 -2.45 8.65 14.82
C LEU A 85 -3.38 9.83 14.55
N PRO A 86 -2.92 11.07 14.76
CA PRO A 86 -3.77 12.27 14.80
C PRO A 86 -4.28 12.72 13.42
N ASP A 87 -3.91 12.01 12.36
CA ASP A 87 -4.21 12.33 10.96
C ASP A 87 -4.82 11.13 10.22
N VAL A 88 -5.41 10.17 10.94
CA VAL A 88 -6.03 8.97 10.37
C VAL A 88 -7.50 8.86 10.71
N LEU A 89 -8.30 8.63 9.66
CA LEU A 89 -9.69 8.19 9.75
C LEU A 89 -9.82 6.73 9.32
N LEU A 90 -10.60 5.97 10.08
CA LEU A 90 -10.85 4.55 9.88
C LEU A 90 -12.33 4.33 9.59
N LEU A 91 -12.60 3.56 8.54
CA LEU A 91 -13.94 3.14 8.17
C LEU A 91 -14.00 1.62 8.16
N PRO A 92 -14.87 0.99 8.96
CA PRO A 92 -15.05 -0.46 8.92
C PRO A 92 -15.52 -0.91 7.54
N VAL A 93 -15.01 -2.04 7.08
CA VAL A 93 -15.47 -2.73 5.88
C VAL A 93 -16.41 -3.84 6.32
N HIS A 94 -17.63 -3.83 5.79
CA HIS A 94 -18.65 -4.82 6.15
C HIS A 94 -18.69 -5.93 5.10
N GLY A 95 -18.32 -7.14 5.49
CA GLY A 95 -18.40 -8.30 4.61
C GLY A 95 -17.69 -9.51 5.21
N PRO A 96 -17.83 -10.68 4.58
CA PRO A 96 -18.54 -10.93 3.33
C PRO A 96 -20.05 -10.93 3.52
N ARG A 97 -20.77 -10.26 2.62
CA ARG A 97 -22.25 -10.22 2.61
C ARG A 97 -22.81 -11.45 1.89
N PRO A 98 -24.00 -11.96 2.27
CA PRO A 98 -24.66 -13.04 1.54
C PRO A 98 -25.28 -12.49 0.25
N VAL A 99 -24.50 -12.45 -0.82
CA VAL A 99 -24.94 -11.99 -2.14
C VAL A 99 -24.80 -13.15 -3.13
N ASP A 100 -25.89 -13.46 -3.84
CA ASP A 100 -25.89 -14.51 -4.83
C ASP A 100 -25.55 -13.99 -6.23
N PRO A 101 -24.76 -14.74 -7.01
CA PRO A 101 -24.45 -14.38 -8.39
C PRO A 101 -25.66 -14.56 -9.31
N LEU A 102 -25.74 -13.72 -10.33
CA LEU A 102 -26.72 -13.67 -11.41
C LEU A 102 -26.15 -14.36 -12.67
N ALA A 103 -27.03 -14.62 -13.64
CA ALA A 103 -26.65 -15.24 -14.91
C ALA A 103 -25.83 -14.31 -15.84
N SER A 104 -26.00 -12.98 -15.71
CA SER A 104 -25.30 -12.00 -16.53
C SER A 104 -23.95 -11.64 -15.90
N GLU A 105 -22.85 -12.05 -16.52
CA GLU A 105 -21.52 -12.00 -15.91
C GLU A 105 -20.57 -11.00 -16.60
N VAL A 106 -19.90 -10.17 -15.81
CA VAL A 106 -18.79 -9.31 -16.23
C VAL A 106 -17.50 -9.81 -15.60
N ILE A 107 -16.44 -9.94 -16.40
CA ILE A 107 -15.11 -10.34 -15.92
C ILE A 107 -14.18 -9.14 -15.93
N VAL A 108 -13.53 -8.89 -14.80
CA VAL A 108 -12.52 -7.84 -14.63
C VAL A 108 -11.14 -8.44 -14.36
N SER A 109 -10.09 -7.65 -14.58
CA SER A 109 -8.73 -8.06 -14.21
C SER A 109 -8.57 -8.28 -12.70
N ALA A 110 -7.57 -9.05 -12.29
CA ALA A 110 -7.24 -9.24 -10.87
C ALA A 110 -7.04 -7.91 -10.12
N GLN A 111 -6.33 -6.95 -10.72
CA GLN A 111 -6.10 -5.63 -10.13
C GLN A 111 -7.40 -4.83 -9.95
N CYS A 112 -8.27 -4.85 -10.96
CA CYS A 112 -9.58 -4.20 -10.86
C CYS A 112 -10.44 -4.90 -9.80
N GLY A 113 -10.40 -6.23 -9.71
CA GLY A 113 -11.09 -6.99 -8.68
C GLY A 113 -10.62 -6.62 -7.27
N ASN A 114 -9.31 -6.49 -7.06
CA ASN A 114 -8.75 -6.03 -5.78
C ASN A 114 -9.25 -4.62 -5.41
N ALA A 115 -9.40 -3.71 -6.39
CA ALA A 115 -9.95 -2.38 -6.16
C ALA A 115 -11.44 -2.41 -5.81
N VAL A 116 -12.23 -3.25 -6.47
CA VAL A 116 -13.66 -3.45 -6.16
C VAL A 116 -13.86 -3.93 -4.72
N LEU A 117 -13.04 -4.90 -4.28
CA LEU A 117 -13.05 -5.38 -2.89
C LEU A 117 -12.63 -4.32 -1.86
N ARG A 118 -12.07 -3.19 -2.32
CA ARG A 118 -11.73 -2.01 -1.50
C ARG A 118 -12.75 -0.87 -1.67
N GLY A 119 -13.92 -1.15 -2.27
CA GLY A 119 -15.02 -0.20 -2.42
C GLY A 119 -15.07 0.56 -3.74
N ALA A 120 -14.19 0.26 -4.70
CA ALA A 120 -14.23 0.92 -6.00
C ALA A 120 -15.38 0.40 -6.89
N HIS A 121 -15.89 1.29 -7.74
CA HIS A 121 -16.68 0.86 -8.90
C HIS A 121 -15.77 0.28 -10.00
N VAL A 122 -16.36 -0.41 -10.98
CA VAL A 122 -15.61 -0.96 -12.10
C VAL A 122 -15.51 0.11 -13.18
N PHE A 123 -14.28 0.51 -13.51
CA PHE A 123 -14.00 1.42 -14.62
C PHE A 123 -13.75 0.64 -15.90
N THR A 124 -14.11 1.22 -17.05
CA THR A 124 -14.00 0.59 -18.39
C THR A 124 -12.64 -0.05 -18.70
N PRO A 125 -11.47 0.54 -18.33
CA PRO A 125 -10.18 -0.09 -18.59
C PRO A 125 -9.99 -1.42 -17.84
N GLY A 126 -10.67 -1.62 -16.70
CA GLY A 126 -10.57 -2.83 -15.89
C GLY A 126 -11.36 -4.03 -16.41
N ILE A 127 -12.32 -3.82 -17.33
CA ILE A 127 -13.19 -4.87 -17.87
C ILE A 127 -12.47 -5.68 -18.96
N LEU A 128 -12.53 -7.00 -18.83
CA LEU A 128 -11.99 -7.96 -19.80
C LEU A 128 -13.09 -8.60 -20.64
N SER A 129 -14.18 -9.03 -20.02
CA SER A 129 -15.28 -9.74 -20.69
C SER A 129 -16.63 -9.22 -20.20
N THR A 130 -17.62 -9.23 -21.10
CA THR A 130 -19.02 -8.95 -20.78
C THR A 130 -19.94 -9.84 -21.62
N PRO A 131 -21.23 -9.95 -21.29
CA PRO A 131 -22.21 -10.64 -22.12
C PRO A 131 -22.36 -9.93 -23.47
N LYS A 132 -22.65 -10.71 -24.53
CA LYS A 132 -22.70 -10.22 -25.92
C LYS A 132 -23.67 -9.05 -26.13
N TYR A 133 -24.78 -9.02 -25.41
CA TYR A 133 -25.87 -8.05 -25.59
C TYR A 133 -26.07 -7.15 -24.36
N MET A 134 -25.03 -6.98 -23.54
CA MET A 134 -25.11 -6.13 -22.36
C MET A 134 -25.48 -4.69 -22.72
N LYS A 135 -26.46 -4.16 -21.98
CA LYS A 135 -26.96 -2.79 -22.11
C LYS A 135 -26.85 -1.97 -20.84
N VAL A 136 -26.84 -0.65 -21.00
CA VAL A 136 -27.00 0.30 -19.87
C VAL A 136 -28.25 -0.06 -19.06
N GLY A 137 -28.12 0.00 -17.73
CA GLY A 137 -29.17 -0.32 -16.76
C GLY A 137 -29.29 -1.81 -16.42
N GLU A 138 -28.60 -2.70 -17.13
CA GLU A 138 -28.62 -4.13 -16.84
C GLU A 138 -27.91 -4.45 -15.51
N VAL A 139 -28.55 -5.28 -14.70
CA VAL A 139 -27.96 -5.78 -13.44
C VAL A 139 -27.08 -6.99 -13.76
N VAL A 140 -25.82 -6.92 -13.35
CA VAL A 140 -24.79 -7.92 -13.67
C VAL A 140 -23.99 -8.33 -12.44
N SER A 141 -23.45 -9.54 -12.48
CA SER A 141 -22.49 -10.04 -11.52
C SER A 141 -21.07 -9.82 -11.99
N VAL A 142 -20.25 -9.23 -11.13
CA VAL A 142 -18.85 -8.94 -11.43
C VAL A 142 -17.97 -10.04 -10.84
N PHE A 143 -17.10 -10.60 -11.67
CA PHE A 143 -16.12 -11.59 -11.28
C PHE A 143 -14.70 -11.12 -11.60
N SER A 144 -13.74 -11.48 -10.75
CA SER A 144 -12.32 -11.28 -11.01
C SER A 144 -11.72 -12.50 -11.70
N ASP A 145 -10.99 -12.27 -12.80
CA ASP A 145 -10.08 -13.26 -13.37
C ASP A 145 -8.79 -13.33 -12.55
N VAL A 146 -8.73 -14.34 -11.67
CA VAL A 146 -7.58 -14.58 -10.79
C VAL A 146 -6.46 -15.38 -11.47
N GLU A 147 -6.68 -15.91 -12.67
CA GLU A 147 -5.63 -16.61 -13.42
C GLU A 147 -4.95 -15.73 -14.48
N GLY A 148 -5.57 -14.59 -14.83
CA GLY A 148 -5.08 -13.71 -15.88
C GLY A 148 -5.18 -14.33 -17.27
N LYS A 149 -6.14 -15.23 -17.49
CA LYS A 149 -6.33 -15.96 -18.76
C LYS A 149 -7.46 -15.39 -19.62
N CYS A 150 -8.30 -14.53 -19.08
CA CYS A 150 -9.38 -13.90 -19.83
C CYS A 150 -8.82 -12.85 -20.78
N THR A 151 -9.10 -12.99 -22.07
CA THR A 151 -8.72 -12.00 -23.07
C THR A 151 -9.71 -10.83 -23.10
N ARG A 152 -9.19 -9.61 -23.31
CA ARG A 152 -10.04 -8.42 -23.43
C ARG A 152 -10.93 -8.55 -24.67
N GLY A 153 -12.22 -8.30 -24.51
CA GLY A 153 -13.24 -8.43 -25.55
C GLY A 153 -13.87 -9.82 -25.64
N ALA A 154 -13.54 -10.75 -24.74
CA ALA A 154 -14.24 -12.02 -24.65
C ALA A 154 -15.76 -11.82 -24.38
N LYS A 155 -16.56 -12.83 -24.74
CA LYS A 155 -18.02 -12.85 -24.57
C LYS A 155 -18.46 -13.78 -23.45
N GLU A 156 -17.59 -14.72 -23.08
CA GLU A 156 -17.77 -15.68 -22.00
C GLU A 156 -16.38 -16.04 -21.45
N PHE A 157 -16.33 -16.48 -20.19
CA PHE A 157 -15.11 -16.98 -19.56
C PHE A 157 -15.45 -18.14 -18.63
N LYS A 158 -14.83 -19.30 -18.91
CA LYS A 158 -15.03 -20.55 -18.14
C LYS A 158 -13.85 -20.89 -17.23
N GLY A 159 -12.82 -20.04 -17.19
CA GLY A 159 -11.68 -20.23 -16.29
C GLY A 159 -12.04 -19.94 -14.84
N LYS A 160 -11.06 -20.10 -13.94
CA LYS A 160 -11.26 -19.84 -12.52
C LYS A 160 -11.50 -18.34 -12.30
N LYS A 161 -12.65 -18.03 -11.70
CA LYS A 161 -13.12 -16.67 -11.45
C LYS A 161 -13.65 -16.54 -10.02
N VAL A 162 -13.52 -15.36 -9.44
CA VAL A 162 -13.97 -15.07 -8.07
C VAL A 162 -15.07 -14.04 -8.09
N PHE A 163 -16.22 -14.34 -7.48
CA PHE A 163 -17.35 -13.42 -7.40
C PHE A 163 -17.05 -12.24 -6.47
N LEU A 164 -17.35 -11.03 -6.93
CA LEU A 164 -17.08 -9.79 -6.20
C LEU A 164 -18.36 -9.07 -5.72
N GLY A 165 -19.51 -9.42 -6.29
CA GLY A 165 -20.79 -8.78 -6.03
C GLY A 165 -21.55 -8.41 -7.30
N ASN A 166 -22.72 -7.81 -7.11
CA ASN A 166 -23.59 -7.35 -8.19
C ASN A 166 -23.49 -5.83 -8.39
N GLY A 167 -23.74 -5.39 -9.60
CA GLY A 167 -23.76 -3.98 -9.99
C GLY A 167 -24.64 -3.71 -11.21
N ILE A 168 -24.78 -2.44 -11.54
CA ILE A 168 -25.56 -1.96 -12.68
C ILE A 168 -24.61 -1.44 -13.76
N SER A 169 -24.83 -1.85 -15.01
CA SER A 169 -24.07 -1.34 -16.14
C SER A 169 -24.44 0.12 -16.45
N GLU A 170 -23.45 0.99 -16.55
CA GLU A 170 -23.60 2.40 -16.91
C GLU A 170 -23.27 2.67 -18.38
N VAL A 171 -22.74 1.67 -19.08
CA VAL A 171 -22.31 1.76 -20.47
C VAL A 171 -22.74 0.52 -21.25
N ASP A 172 -22.89 0.66 -22.56
CA ASP A 172 -23.10 -0.49 -23.46
C ASP A 172 -21.79 -1.24 -23.72
N ARG A 173 -21.88 -2.54 -24.06
CA ARG A 173 -20.69 -3.33 -24.44
C ARG A 173 -19.87 -2.69 -25.56
N SER A 174 -20.53 -2.07 -26.55
CA SER A 174 -19.87 -1.42 -27.69
C SER A 174 -18.96 -0.27 -27.25
N GLU A 175 -19.30 0.42 -26.17
CA GLU A 175 -18.51 1.52 -25.63
C GLU A 175 -17.29 1.00 -24.85
N ILE A 176 -17.42 -0.15 -24.18
CA ILE A 176 -16.33 -0.77 -23.42
C ILE A 176 -15.18 -1.23 -24.32
N PHE A 177 -15.53 -1.79 -25.48
CA PHE A 177 -14.60 -2.39 -26.43
C PHE A 177 -14.54 -1.63 -27.76
N SER A 178 -14.83 -0.31 -27.72
CA SER A 178 -14.72 0.56 -28.90
C SER A 178 -13.27 0.61 -29.42
N SER A 179 -13.15 0.77 -30.74
CA SER A 179 -11.87 0.94 -31.45
C SER A 179 -11.21 2.29 -31.17
N ASP A 180 -11.96 3.29 -30.71
CA ASP A 180 -11.44 4.65 -30.41
C ASP A 180 -10.71 4.74 -29.05
N GLY A 181 -10.49 3.59 -28.41
CA GLY A 181 -9.83 3.45 -27.12
C GLY A 181 -10.81 3.17 -25.98
N PRO A 182 -10.34 2.64 -24.84
CA PRO A 182 -11.21 2.36 -23.70
C PRO A 182 -11.77 3.68 -23.16
N GLY A 183 -13.10 3.77 -23.07
CA GLY A 183 -13.78 4.90 -22.43
C GLY A 183 -13.19 5.19 -21.03
N LYS A 184 -13.19 6.45 -20.61
CA LYS A 184 -12.73 6.84 -19.27
C LYS A 184 -13.97 7.12 -18.42
N GLY A 185 -14.38 6.15 -17.62
CA GLY A 185 -15.56 6.30 -16.77
C GLY A 185 -15.90 5.03 -16.01
N VAL A 186 -16.86 5.16 -15.10
CA VAL A 186 -17.48 4.02 -14.42
C VAL A 186 -18.29 3.25 -15.45
N ALA A 187 -17.96 1.97 -15.62
CA ALA A 187 -18.68 1.07 -16.50
C ALA A 187 -19.71 0.24 -15.73
N ILE A 188 -19.36 -0.26 -14.54
CA ILE A 188 -20.31 -0.94 -13.64
C ILE A 188 -20.30 -0.22 -12.29
N ARG A 189 -21.45 0.34 -11.90
CA ARG A 189 -21.68 0.84 -10.54
C ARG A 189 -22.02 -0.35 -9.65
N MET A 190 -21.12 -0.69 -8.74
CA MET A 190 -21.36 -1.76 -7.75
C MET A 190 -22.50 -1.35 -6.80
N THR A 191 -23.52 -2.20 -6.67
CA THR A 191 -24.71 -1.94 -5.83
C THR A 191 -24.81 -2.93 -4.67
N GLU A 192 -24.37 -4.17 -4.88
CA GLU A 192 -24.35 -5.23 -3.86
C GLU A 192 -22.97 -5.90 -3.84
N PRO A 193 -21.92 -5.17 -3.42
CA PRO A 193 -20.59 -5.73 -3.32
C PRO A 193 -20.53 -6.78 -2.19
N LEU A 194 -19.70 -7.79 -2.37
CA LEU A 194 -19.45 -8.81 -1.36
C LEU A 194 -18.82 -8.21 -0.09
N TYR A 195 -17.93 -7.24 -0.27
CA TYR A 195 -17.37 -6.42 0.80
C TYR A 195 -17.81 -4.97 0.59
N GLN A 196 -18.58 -4.46 1.54
CA GLN A 196 -19.08 -3.10 1.51
C GLN A 196 -18.06 -2.15 2.15
N SER A 197 -17.49 -1.31 1.30
CA SER A 197 -16.67 -0.15 1.64
C SER A 197 -17.12 1.00 0.75
N PRO A 198 -17.21 2.24 1.27
CA PRO A 198 -17.57 3.39 0.46
C PRO A 198 -16.59 3.65 -0.68
N SER A 199 -17.09 4.32 -1.73
CA SER A 199 -16.25 4.81 -2.82
C SER A 199 -15.67 6.16 -2.45
N PHE A 200 -14.35 6.31 -2.63
CA PHE A 200 -13.62 7.56 -2.37
C PHE A 200 -13.24 8.30 -3.65
N ASP A 201 -13.79 7.90 -4.79
CA ASP A 201 -13.56 8.61 -6.05
C ASP A 201 -14.17 10.02 -5.99
N GLY A 202 -13.33 11.04 -6.20
CA GLY A 202 -13.75 12.45 -6.13
C GLY A 202 -14.10 12.99 -4.73
N VAL A 203 -13.96 12.19 -3.66
CA VAL A 203 -14.37 12.60 -2.31
C VAL A 203 -13.25 13.37 -1.60
N LEU A 204 -13.48 14.65 -1.30
CA LEU A 204 -12.58 15.52 -0.52
C LEU A 204 -11.10 15.37 -0.93
N THR A 205 -10.85 15.38 -2.24
CA THR A 205 -9.55 15.04 -2.83
C THR A 205 -8.42 16.01 -2.44
N ASP A 206 -8.77 17.21 -1.98
CA ASP A 206 -7.86 18.22 -1.46
C ASP A 206 -7.53 18.06 0.04
N GLN A 207 -8.20 17.14 0.73
CA GLN A 207 -8.12 16.92 2.18
C GLN A 207 -7.81 15.48 2.57
N LEU A 208 -8.13 14.50 1.72
CA LEU A 208 -7.99 13.07 2.02
C LEU A 208 -7.08 12.36 1.02
N PHE A 209 -6.37 11.35 1.52
CA PHE A 209 -5.59 10.44 0.71
C PHE A 209 -5.85 9.00 1.17
N LEU A 210 -6.27 8.12 0.26
CA LEU A 210 -6.44 6.70 0.55
C LEU A 210 -5.06 6.06 0.77
N GLN A 211 -4.77 5.66 2.00
CA GLN A 211 -3.45 5.17 2.39
C GLN A 211 -3.58 4.09 3.45
N ASN A 212 -2.96 2.94 3.23
CA ASN A 212 -2.98 1.86 4.21
C ASN A 212 -2.29 2.31 5.52
N LEU A 213 -2.82 1.88 6.66
CA LEU A 213 -2.36 2.28 7.99
C LEU A 213 -0.83 2.17 8.17
N PRO A 214 -0.17 1.04 7.83
CA PRO A 214 1.29 0.95 7.99
C PRO A 214 2.07 1.99 7.16
N SER A 215 1.54 2.38 6.00
CA SER A 215 2.16 3.42 5.17
C SER A 215 2.01 4.82 5.77
N VAL A 216 1.03 5.06 6.63
CA VAL A 216 0.93 6.31 7.41
C VAL A 216 1.90 6.26 8.60
N VAL A 217 2.04 5.11 9.27
CA VAL A 217 3.02 4.92 10.36
C VAL A 217 4.44 5.26 9.92
N VAL A 218 4.82 4.97 8.67
CA VAL A 218 6.13 5.34 8.11
C VAL A 218 6.42 6.84 8.22
N GLY A 219 5.44 7.71 7.91
CA GLY A 219 5.60 9.16 7.99
C GLY A 219 5.83 9.64 9.43
N HIS A 220 5.09 9.06 10.38
CA HIS A 220 5.27 9.34 11.82
C HIS A 220 6.59 8.80 12.36
N ALA A 221 6.97 7.58 11.98
CA ALA A 221 8.23 6.95 12.40
C ALA A 221 9.46 7.73 11.89
N LEU A 222 9.37 8.35 10.71
CA LEU A 222 10.39 9.26 10.18
C LEU A 222 10.54 10.51 11.05
N GLY A 223 9.45 10.99 11.66
CA GLY A 223 9.43 12.15 12.53
C GLY A 223 9.97 13.43 11.88
N PRO A 224 9.43 13.85 10.72
CA PRO A 224 9.89 15.05 10.01
C PRO A 224 9.56 16.32 10.80
N ARG A 225 10.47 17.29 10.83
CA ARG A 225 10.27 18.57 11.53
C ARG A 225 10.13 19.73 10.54
N PRO A 226 9.32 20.76 10.87
CA PRO A 226 9.25 21.99 10.08
C PRO A 226 10.65 22.57 9.83
N GLY A 227 10.92 22.94 8.57
CA GLY A 227 12.20 23.53 8.15
C GLY A 227 13.28 22.53 7.72
N GLU A 228 13.12 21.24 7.97
CA GLU A 228 14.08 20.21 7.54
C GLU A 228 14.09 20.00 6.02
N ARG A 229 15.20 19.45 5.53
CA ARG A 229 15.35 18.95 4.16
C ARG A 229 15.26 17.43 4.16
N ILE A 230 14.19 16.91 3.56
CA ILE A 230 13.85 15.49 3.59
C ILE A 230 13.87 14.91 2.18
N LEU A 231 14.40 13.71 2.02
CA LEU A 231 14.41 12.96 0.77
C LEU A 231 13.47 11.77 0.83
N ASP A 232 12.56 11.65 -0.13
CA ASP A 232 11.83 10.43 -0.45
C ASP A 232 12.42 9.83 -1.73
N MET A 233 13.13 8.71 -1.60
CA MET A 233 13.91 8.14 -2.68
C MET A 233 13.07 7.37 -3.72
N CYS A 234 11.86 6.96 -3.39
CA CYS A 234 11.02 6.11 -4.25
C CYS A 234 9.57 6.56 -4.10
N ALA A 235 9.31 7.79 -4.54
CA ALA A 235 8.22 8.57 -4.00
C ALA A 235 6.84 8.25 -4.59
N ALA A 236 6.74 7.64 -5.78
CA ALA A 236 5.45 7.51 -6.44
C ALA A 236 4.50 6.51 -5.75
N PRO A 237 3.18 6.83 -5.69
CA PRO A 237 2.49 7.97 -6.30
C PRO A 237 2.46 9.24 -5.43
N GLY A 238 3.25 9.33 -4.35
CA GLY A 238 3.39 10.52 -3.52
C GLY A 238 2.64 10.47 -2.19
N GLY A 239 2.07 9.32 -1.79
CA GLY A 239 1.29 9.21 -0.56
C GLY A 239 2.13 9.53 0.69
N LYS A 240 3.32 8.92 0.82
CA LYS A 240 4.25 9.20 1.92
C LYS A 240 4.92 10.57 1.79
N THR A 241 5.28 10.97 0.57
CA THR A 241 5.83 12.30 0.29
C THR A 241 4.90 13.43 0.74
N THR A 242 3.62 13.35 0.36
CA THR A 242 2.61 14.36 0.74
C THR A 242 2.25 14.28 2.21
N HIS A 243 2.34 13.09 2.83
CA HIS A 243 2.23 12.94 4.28
C HIS A 243 3.35 13.66 5.02
N ILE A 244 4.60 13.42 4.63
CA ILE A 244 5.78 14.08 5.21
C ILE A 244 5.64 15.61 5.13
N ALA A 245 5.28 16.14 3.96
CA ALA A 245 5.04 17.56 3.78
C ALA A 245 3.91 18.11 4.67
N SER A 246 2.83 17.34 4.85
CA SER A 246 1.74 17.70 5.76
C SER A 246 2.19 17.72 7.23
N LEU A 247 2.99 16.74 7.67
CA LEU A 247 3.53 16.68 9.04
C LEU A 247 4.50 17.83 9.34
N MET A 248 5.22 18.32 8.33
CA MET A 248 6.07 19.50 8.43
C MET A 248 5.28 20.82 8.39
N GLY A 249 3.95 20.77 8.36
CA GLY A 249 3.11 21.96 8.21
C GLY A 249 3.39 22.73 6.92
N ASN A 250 3.81 22.02 5.85
CA ASN A 250 4.24 22.60 4.58
C ASN A 250 5.46 23.55 4.69
N GLN A 251 6.29 23.41 5.73
CA GLN A 251 7.48 24.23 5.97
C GLN A 251 8.78 23.41 5.83
N GLY A 252 9.73 23.87 5.01
CA GLY A 252 10.99 23.17 4.74
C GLY A 252 11.08 22.70 3.28
N THR A 253 11.71 21.56 3.02
CA THR A 253 11.80 21.00 1.67
C THR A 253 11.69 19.49 1.68
N VAL A 254 10.76 18.96 0.88
CA VAL A 254 10.64 17.52 0.62
C VAL A 254 11.02 17.25 -0.83
N VAL A 255 12.18 16.62 -1.03
CA VAL A 255 12.63 16.17 -2.35
C VAL A 255 12.04 14.79 -2.62
N ALA A 256 11.34 14.64 -3.73
CA ALA A 256 10.70 13.40 -4.14
C ALA A 256 11.36 12.88 -5.42
N LEU A 257 11.98 11.71 -5.38
CA LEU A 257 12.61 11.08 -6.54
C LEU A 257 11.76 9.93 -7.06
N GLU A 258 11.61 9.89 -8.38
CA GLU A 258 10.94 8.79 -9.07
C GLU A 258 11.61 8.55 -10.43
N LYS A 259 11.83 7.29 -10.80
CA LYS A 259 12.52 6.93 -12.05
C LYS A 259 11.64 7.12 -13.28
N ILE A 260 10.32 6.96 -13.14
CA ILE A 260 9.36 6.98 -14.24
C ILE A 260 8.65 8.33 -14.30
N ARG A 261 8.78 9.04 -15.43
CA ARG A 261 8.22 10.39 -15.61
C ARG A 261 6.72 10.50 -15.32
N SER A 262 5.90 9.60 -15.86
CA SER A 262 4.44 9.60 -15.63
C SER A 262 4.07 9.40 -14.16
N LYS A 263 4.87 8.64 -13.42
CA LYS A 263 4.71 8.45 -11.97
C LYS A 263 5.14 9.69 -11.19
N MET A 264 6.21 10.36 -11.62
CA MET A 264 6.64 11.65 -11.05
C MET A 264 5.56 12.72 -11.25
N GLU A 265 4.98 12.82 -12.44
CA GLU A 265 3.87 13.73 -12.73
C GLU A 265 2.66 13.48 -11.81
N LYS A 266 2.42 12.22 -11.42
CA LYS A 266 1.37 11.90 -10.44
C LYS A 266 1.68 12.44 -9.03
N ILE A 267 2.95 12.44 -8.61
CA ILE A 267 3.39 13.07 -7.35
C ILE A 267 3.07 14.57 -7.39
N VAL A 268 3.45 15.24 -8.49
CA VAL A 268 3.19 16.68 -8.69
C VAL A 268 1.68 16.97 -8.67
N GLN A 269 0.88 16.14 -9.34
CA GLN A 269 -0.58 16.28 -9.33
C GLN A 269 -1.15 16.16 -7.91
N ASN A 270 -0.74 15.14 -7.16
CA ASN A 270 -1.21 14.91 -5.80
C ASN A 270 -0.75 16.02 -4.83
N ALA A 271 0.49 16.49 -4.96
CA ALA A 271 1.01 17.62 -4.18
C ALA A 271 0.20 18.90 -4.45
N LYS A 272 -0.09 19.21 -5.72
CA LYS A 272 -0.92 20.37 -6.11
C LYS A 272 -2.35 20.24 -5.60
N MET A 273 -2.94 19.06 -5.72
CA MET A 273 -4.30 18.76 -5.26
C MET A 273 -4.44 18.98 -3.75
N LEU A 274 -3.46 18.51 -2.97
CA LEU A 274 -3.40 18.70 -1.52
C LEU A 274 -2.82 20.07 -1.10
N GLN A 275 -2.49 20.97 -2.05
CA GLN A 275 -1.93 22.30 -1.82
C GLN A 275 -0.61 22.32 -1.01
N LEU A 276 0.26 21.35 -1.28
CA LEU A 276 1.58 21.23 -0.67
C LEU A 276 2.63 21.85 -1.60
N HIS A 277 3.35 22.85 -1.11
CA HIS A 277 4.27 23.68 -1.89
C HIS A 277 5.74 23.41 -1.58
N CYS A 278 6.04 22.77 -0.44
CA CYS A 278 7.41 22.41 -0.06
C CYS A 278 7.95 21.17 -0.78
N ILE A 279 7.17 20.55 -1.68
CA ILE A 279 7.54 19.33 -2.41
C ILE A 279 8.22 19.70 -3.74
N LYS A 280 9.46 19.22 -3.94
CA LYS A 280 10.20 19.29 -5.20
C LYS A 280 10.36 17.88 -5.78
N ALA A 281 9.65 17.57 -6.86
CA ALA A 281 9.67 16.24 -7.49
C ALA A 281 10.60 16.20 -8.72
N TYR A 282 11.41 15.14 -8.84
CA TYR A 282 12.36 14.97 -9.94
C TYR A 282 12.27 13.57 -10.55
N CYS A 283 12.32 13.52 -11.89
CA CYS A 283 12.45 12.27 -12.62
C CYS A 283 13.91 11.82 -12.59
N CYS A 284 14.29 10.96 -11.64
CA CYS A 284 15.67 10.55 -11.38
C CYS A 284 15.73 9.09 -10.91
N ASN A 285 16.78 8.37 -11.32
CA ASN A 285 17.10 7.09 -10.72
C ASN A 285 17.87 7.32 -9.42
N SER A 286 17.23 7.04 -8.29
CA SER A 286 17.76 7.30 -6.95
C SER A 286 19.06 6.57 -6.62
N VAL A 287 19.43 5.53 -7.36
CA VAL A 287 20.76 4.90 -7.24
C VAL A 287 21.88 5.90 -7.59
N HIS A 288 21.62 6.83 -8.52
CA HIS A 288 22.56 7.84 -9.01
C HIS A 288 22.30 9.23 -8.40
N ALA A 289 21.51 9.33 -7.33
CA ALA A 289 21.14 10.61 -6.73
C ALA A 289 22.24 11.26 -5.88
N VAL A 290 23.41 10.62 -5.73
CA VAL A 290 24.55 11.13 -4.98
C VAL A 290 25.75 11.35 -5.90
N SER A 291 26.44 12.46 -5.74
CA SER A 291 27.72 12.74 -6.39
C SER A 291 28.73 13.27 -5.38
N SER A 292 29.99 12.88 -5.56
CA SER A 292 31.13 13.41 -4.81
C SER A 292 31.85 14.53 -5.56
N ASP A 293 31.48 14.79 -6.82
CA ASP A 293 32.02 15.87 -7.64
C ASP A 293 31.18 17.13 -7.42
N PRO A 294 31.72 18.19 -6.79
CA PRO A 294 31.00 19.44 -6.55
C PRO A 294 30.51 20.11 -7.85
N ALA A 295 31.18 19.89 -8.98
CA ALA A 295 30.79 20.47 -10.27
C ALA A 295 29.51 19.83 -10.84
N GLN A 296 29.17 18.61 -10.40
CA GLN A 296 27.97 17.89 -10.82
C GLN A 296 26.81 18.02 -9.82
N CYS A 297 27.08 18.53 -8.61
CA CYS A 297 26.09 18.68 -7.55
C CYS A 297 25.32 19.98 -7.70
N SER A 298 24.01 19.92 -7.46
CA SER A 298 23.18 21.12 -7.30
C SER A 298 22.46 21.12 -5.95
N ALA A 299 22.27 22.30 -5.38
CA ALA A 299 21.38 22.48 -4.22
C ALA A 299 19.90 22.24 -4.60
N ASP A 300 19.56 22.49 -5.87
CA ASP A 300 18.21 22.55 -6.41
C ASP A 300 17.81 21.37 -7.31
N GLY A 301 18.65 20.35 -7.43
CA GLY A 301 18.29 19.14 -8.19
C GLY A 301 19.33 18.02 -8.08
N PRO A 302 18.95 16.77 -8.38
CA PRO A 302 19.87 15.63 -8.34
C PRO A 302 20.91 15.70 -9.48
N PRO A 303 22.13 15.16 -9.29
CA PRO A 303 22.60 14.49 -8.08
C PRO A 303 22.94 15.50 -6.96
N TYR A 304 22.83 15.03 -5.73
CA TYR A 304 23.06 15.81 -4.52
C TYR A 304 24.42 15.49 -3.89
N PRO A 305 25.04 16.43 -3.17
CA PRO A 305 26.24 16.16 -2.41
C PRO A 305 25.95 15.19 -1.25
N GLU A 306 26.99 14.49 -0.79
CA GLU A 306 26.92 13.66 0.41
C GLU A 306 26.47 14.45 1.64
N GLU A 307 25.83 13.77 2.58
CA GLU A 307 25.42 14.33 3.88
C GLU A 307 24.59 15.63 3.76
N SER A 308 23.63 15.66 2.83
CA SER A 308 22.87 16.87 2.49
C SER A 308 21.39 16.83 2.89
N PHE A 309 20.91 15.74 3.47
CA PHE A 309 19.53 15.58 3.95
C PHE A 309 19.48 15.27 5.44
N ASP A 310 18.58 15.95 6.15
CA ASP A 310 18.35 15.75 7.60
C ASP A 310 17.64 14.41 7.84
N ARG A 311 16.77 14.01 6.91
CA ARG A 311 16.01 12.76 6.94
C ARG A 311 15.85 12.16 5.57
N ILE A 312 15.85 10.83 5.51
CA ILE A 312 15.63 10.08 4.30
C ILE A 312 14.59 8.99 4.53
N LEU A 313 13.59 8.95 3.66
CA LEU A 313 12.69 7.83 3.50
C LEU A 313 13.15 6.99 2.30
N LEU A 314 13.42 5.73 2.56
CA LEU A 314 13.60 4.68 1.56
C LEU A 314 12.41 3.72 1.62
N ASP A 315 11.31 4.11 0.97
CA ASP A 315 10.17 3.23 0.70
C ASP A 315 10.49 2.35 -0.51
N ALA A 316 11.28 1.31 -0.29
CA ALA A 316 11.97 0.65 -1.38
C ALA A 316 11.00 -0.15 -2.28
N PRO A 317 11.22 -0.18 -3.61
CA PRO A 317 10.51 -1.10 -4.47
C PRO A 317 10.77 -2.53 -3.99
N CYS A 318 9.72 -3.33 -3.90
CA CYS A 318 9.73 -4.68 -3.34
C CYS A 318 8.80 -5.61 -4.10
N SER A 319 8.82 -6.88 -3.73
CA SER A 319 7.95 -7.92 -4.31
C SER A 319 6.45 -7.68 -4.11
N GLY A 320 6.04 -6.83 -3.15
CA GLY A 320 4.64 -6.46 -2.93
C GLY A 320 3.74 -7.59 -2.39
N LEU A 321 4.32 -8.67 -1.88
CA LEU A 321 3.59 -9.86 -1.41
C LEU A 321 2.64 -9.59 -0.22
N GLY A 322 2.83 -8.49 0.50
CA GLY A 322 1.98 -8.12 1.63
C GLY A 322 0.68 -7.40 1.26
N GLN A 323 0.45 -7.08 -0.02
CA GLN A 323 -0.72 -6.32 -0.43
C GLN A 323 -2.04 -7.08 -0.18
N ARG A 324 -3.08 -6.35 0.23
CA ARG A 324 -4.41 -6.89 0.53
C ARG A 324 -5.56 -6.01 0.02
N PRO A 325 -6.59 -6.58 -0.62
CA PRO A 325 -6.65 -7.97 -1.07
C PRO A 325 -5.68 -8.22 -2.23
N ASN A 326 -5.18 -9.44 -2.31
CA ASN A 326 -4.39 -9.93 -3.41
C ASN A 326 -4.82 -11.37 -3.72
N MET A 327 -5.62 -11.54 -4.78
CA MET A 327 -6.15 -12.85 -5.14
C MET A 327 -5.21 -13.65 -6.05
N SER A 328 -4.24 -13.00 -6.70
CA SER A 328 -3.34 -13.64 -7.66
C SER A 328 -1.98 -12.97 -7.73
N TYR A 329 -0.93 -13.78 -7.71
CA TYR A 329 0.46 -13.34 -7.78
C TYR A 329 1.22 -14.14 -8.86
N SER A 330 1.39 -13.52 -10.02
CA SER A 330 1.91 -14.19 -11.22
C SER A 330 3.43 -14.12 -11.39
N TRP A 331 4.16 -13.52 -10.44
CA TRP A 331 5.61 -13.32 -10.59
C TRP A 331 6.37 -14.63 -10.39
N SER A 332 7.47 -14.76 -11.12
CA SER A 332 8.45 -15.84 -10.96
C SER A 332 9.32 -15.62 -9.72
N LEU A 333 9.94 -16.69 -9.24
CA LEU A 333 10.90 -16.62 -8.13
C LEU A 333 12.07 -15.67 -8.44
N LYS A 334 12.53 -15.65 -9.70
CA LYS A 334 13.58 -14.74 -10.15
C LYS A 334 13.18 -13.28 -10.02
N GLU A 335 11.94 -12.93 -10.36
CA GLU A 335 11.40 -11.57 -10.20
C GLU A 335 11.31 -11.18 -8.73
N VAL A 336 10.79 -12.06 -7.87
CA VAL A 336 10.72 -11.86 -6.41
C VAL A 336 12.12 -11.61 -5.82
N CYS A 337 13.10 -12.43 -6.16
CA CYS A 337 14.46 -12.32 -5.63
C CYS A 337 15.28 -11.16 -6.23
N SER A 338 14.81 -10.52 -7.30
CA SER A 338 15.55 -9.44 -7.98
C SER A 338 15.62 -8.13 -7.21
N TYR A 339 14.78 -7.96 -6.17
CA TYR A 339 14.66 -6.72 -5.42
C TYR A 339 15.76 -6.50 -4.39
N GLN A 340 16.26 -7.56 -3.74
CA GLN A 340 17.27 -7.43 -2.68
C GLN A 340 18.52 -6.65 -3.15
N PRO A 341 19.14 -6.95 -4.33
CA PRO A 341 20.29 -6.18 -4.80
C PRO A 341 19.97 -4.71 -5.14
N LEU A 342 18.78 -4.44 -5.70
CA LEU A 342 18.35 -3.08 -6.00
C LEU A 342 18.15 -2.26 -4.72
N GLN A 343 17.47 -2.84 -3.73
CA GLN A 343 17.25 -2.23 -2.42
C GLN A 343 18.57 -1.89 -1.73
N ARG A 344 19.57 -2.79 -1.78
CA ARG A 344 20.92 -2.51 -1.24
C ARG A 344 21.60 -1.33 -1.93
N LYS A 345 21.51 -1.23 -3.27
CA LYS A 345 22.05 -0.07 -4.01
C LYS A 345 21.38 1.24 -3.58
N LEU A 346 20.05 1.24 -3.46
CA LEU A 346 19.29 2.40 -2.98
C LEU A 346 19.67 2.77 -1.53
N PHE A 347 19.79 1.77 -0.67
CA PHE A 347 20.17 1.94 0.73
C PHE A 347 21.58 2.55 0.85
N THR A 348 22.56 2.08 0.08
CA THR A 348 23.90 2.68 0.04
C THR A 348 23.84 4.15 -0.34
N THR A 349 23.04 4.52 -1.34
CA THR A 349 22.85 5.93 -1.72
C THR A 349 22.17 6.74 -0.60
N ALA A 350 21.17 6.16 0.08
CA ALA A 350 20.53 6.78 1.24
C ALA A 350 21.56 7.13 2.33
N VAL A 351 22.42 6.18 2.71
CA VAL A 351 23.41 6.39 3.78
C VAL A 351 24.44 7.47 3.43
N ARG A 352 24.85 7.57 2.15
CA ARG A 352 25.76 8.61 1.67
C ARG A 352 25.11 10.00 1.69
N LEU A 353 23.83 10.10 1.33
CA LEU A 353 23.09 11.37 1.31
C LEU A 353 22.66 11.86 2.70
N LEU A 354 22.60 10.96 3.68
CA LEU A 354 22.13 11.26 5.03
C LEU A 354 23.18 12.03 5.84
N LYS A 355 22.79 13.14 6.45
CA LYS A 355 23.61 13.87 7.42
C LYS A 355 23.96 13.01 8.62
N ARG A 356 25.08 13.33 9.28
CA ARG A 356 25.33 12.84 10.64
C ARG A 356 24.26 13.39 11.60
N GLY A 357 23.80 12.55 12.52
CA GLY A 357 22.62 12.78 13.34
C GLY A 357 21.29 12.67 12.59
N GLY A 358 21.32 12.42 11.27
CA GLY A 358 20.15 12.26 10.44
C GLY A 358 19.45 10.92 10.64
N VAL A 359 18.16 10.87 10.28
CA VAL A 359 17.32 9.68 10.39
C VAL A 359 17.05 9.06 9.02
N LEU A 360 17.21 7.75 8.92
CA LEU A 360 16.79 6.95 7.77
C LEU A 360 15.65 6.03 8.20
N VAL A 361 14.54 6.07 7.48
CA VAL A 361 13.49 5.04 7.57
C VAL A 361 13.52 4.21 6.30
N TYR A 362 13.66 2.90 6.48
CA TYR A 362 13.51 1.89 5.45
C TYR A 362 12.16 1.22 5.60
N SER A 363 11.37 1.12 4.53
CA SER A 363 10.08 0.42 4.54
C SER A 363 9.81 -0.37 3.28
N THR A 364 9.03 -1.44 3.43
CA THR A 364 8.53 -2.25 2.31
C THR A 364 7.08 -2.69 2.57
N CYS A 365 6.34 -3.02 1.50
CA CYS A 365 5.02 -3.65 1.59
C CYS A 365 5.07 -5.15 1.25
N THR A 366 6.16 -5.81 1.64
CA THR A 366 6.36 -7.26 1.47
C THR A 366 6.57 -7.98 2.79
N VAL A 367 6.50 -9.31 2.74
CA VAL A 367 6.57 -10.23 3.88
C VAL A 367 7.79 -11.15 3.81
N THR A 368 8.73 -10.92 2.89
CA THR A 368 9.93 -11.75 2.73
C THR A 368 11.00 -11.34 3.76
N LEU A 369 11.75 -12.30 4.32
CA LEU A 369 12.91 -12.00 5.18
C LEU A 369 14.02 -11.30 4.38
N ALA A 370 14.25 -11.76 3.14
CA ALA A 370 15.31 -11.27 2.25
C ALA A 370 15.24 -9.78 1.92
N GLU A 371 14.03 -9.21 1.90
CA GLU A 371 13.79 -7.79 1.66
C GLU A 371 13.57 -7.00 2.96
N ASN A 372 13.56 -7.64 4.13
CA ASN A 372 13.24 -6.99 5.40
C ASN A 372 14.38 -7.17 6.42
N GLU A 373 14.26 -8.15 7.32
CA GLU A 373 15.21 -8.35 8.40
C GLU A 373 16.63 -8.64 7.91
N GLU A 374 16.80 -9.34 6.78
CA GLU A 374 18.13 -9.55 6.18
C GLU A 374 18.76 -8.25 5.65
N GLN A 375 17.94 -7.31 5.19
CA GLN A 375 18.43 -6.00 4.75
C GLN A 375 18.87 -5.15 5.94
N VAL A 376 18.18 -5.26 7.07
CA VAL A 376 18.59 -4.62 8.32
C VAL A 376 19.92 -5.21 8.81
N ALA A 377 20.04 -6.54 8.87
CA ALA A 377 21.27 -7.21 9.28
C ALA A 377 22.45 -6.84 8.37
N TRP A 378 22.23 -6.85 7.05
CA TRP A 378 23.22 -6.40 6.07
C TRP A 378 23.60 -4.93 6.26
N ALA A 379 22.65 -4.03 6.51
CA ALA A 379 22.90 -2.61 6.69
C ALA A 379 23.73 -2.34 7.94
N LEU A 380 23.41 -2.97 9.07
CA LEU A 380 24.17 -2.83 10.32
C LEU A 380 25.60 -3.35 10.21
N LYS A 381 25.81 -4.42 9.43
CA LYS A 381 27.15 -4.97 9.15
C LYS A 381 27.94 -4.08 8.20
N THR A 382 27.29 -3.55 7.17
CA THR A 382 27.93 -2.82 6.06
C THR A 382 28.19 -1.36 6.41
N PHE A 383 27.33 -0.75 7.22
CA PHE A 383 27.40 0.65 7.62
C PHE A 383 27.53 0.76 9.15
N PRO A 384 28.74 0.64 9.71
CA PRO A 384 28.95 0.79 11.15
C PRO A 384 28.51 2.16 11.68
N CYS A 385 28.37 3.18 10.84
CA CYS A 385 27.86 4.48 11.24
C CYS A 385 26.36 4.48 11.56
N LEU A 386 25.60 3.44 11.19
CA LEU A 386 24.18 3.33 11.51
C LEU A 386 23.94 2.59 12.82
N THR A 387 22.89 3.00 13.53
CA THR A 387 22.31 2.28 14.66
C THR A 387 20.79 2.20 14.49
N LEU A 388 20.20 1.07 14.89
CA LEU A 388 18.73 0.94 14.95
C LEU A 388 18.19 1.82 16.07
N GLU A 389 17.03 2.43 15.83
CA GLU A 389 16.37 3.33 16.77
C GLU A 389 14.91 2.91 17.01
N PRO A 390 14.37 3.16 18.21
CA PRO A 390 12.95 2.95 18.48
C PRO A 390 12.08 3.88 17.62
N GLN A 391 10.89 3.37 17.32
CA GLN A 391 9.91 4.01 16.46
C GLN A 391 8.72 4.48 17.29
N VAL A 392 8.10 5.58 16.89
CA VAL A 392 6.89 6.10 17.53
C VAL A 392 5.91 6.52 16.43
N PRO A 393 4.65 6.05 16.46
CA PRO A 393 4.11 5.03 17.36
C PRO A 393 4.58 3.61 17.01
N VAL A 394 4.41 2.66 17.95
CA VAL A 394 4.59 1.22 17.73
C VAL A 394 3.22 0.58 17.56
N LEU A 395 2.84 0.25 16.32
CA LEU A 395 1.57 -0.42 16.00
C LEU A 395 1.77 -1.84 15.47
N GLY A 396 2.90 -2.12 14.82
CA GLY A 396 3.27 -3.46 14.34
C GLY A 396 3.85 -4.35 15.43
N SER A 397 4.04 -5.62 15.11
CA SER A 397 4.80 -6.56 15.94
C SER A 397 6.30 -6.38 15.79
N GLU A 398 7.09 -7.05 16.64
CA GLU A 398 8.54 -7.16 16.44
C GLU A 398 8.90 -7.86 15.11
N GLY A 399 10.14 -7.68 14.67
CA GLY A 399 10.70 -8.36 13.50
C GLY A 399 10.81 -9.89 13.69
N MET A 400 10.78 -10.63 12.58
CA MET A 400 10.92 -12.08 12.57
C MET A 400 12.37 -12.52 12.84
N SER A 401 12.54 -13.71 13.42
CA SER A 401 13.84 -14.40 13.50
C SER A 401 14.29 -14.90 12.12
N GLY A 402 15.52 -15.40 11.99
CA GLY A 402 16.04 -15.98 10.75
C GLY A 402 17.05 -15.11 9.98
N ALA A 403 17.28 -13.87 10.41
CA ALA A 403 18.25 -12.95 9.79
C ALA A 403 19.51 -12.70 10.65
N GLY A 404 19.68 -13.43 11.76
CA GLY A 404 20.80 -13.22 12.70
C GLY A 404 20.73 -11.94 13.54
N LEU A 405 19.56 -11.29 13.62
CA LEU A 405 19.33 -10.15 14.50
C LEU A 405 19.05 -10.62 15.94
N THR A 406 19.56 -9.89 16.93
CA THR A 406 19.24 -10.15 18.34
C THR A 406 17.77 -9.84 18.63
N ARG A 407 17.23 -10.37 19.73
CA ARG A 407 15.85 -10.06 20.15
C ARG A 407 15.64 -8.56 20.34
N ASP A 408 16.58 -7.87 21.00
CA ASP A 408 16.50 -6.43 21.22
C ASP A 408 16.47 -5.65 19.91
N GLN A 409 17.27 -6.06 18.91
CA GLN A 409 17.22 -5.46 17.57
C GLN A 409 15.87 -5.69 16.89
N ARG A 410 15.30 -6.90 17.00
CA ARG A 410 13.98 -7.22 16.41
C ARG A 410 12.85 -6.41 17.06
N GLN A 411 12.94 -6.07 18.34
CA GLN A 411 11.97 -5.22 19.04
C GLN A 411 11.99 -3.75 18.58
N LEU A 412 13.08 -3.30 17.96
CA LEU A 412 13.16 -1.96 17.35
C LEU A 412 12.56 -1.91 15.93
N LEU A 413 12.22 -3.07 15.36
CA LEU A 413 11.56 -3.19 14.07
C LEU A 413 10.04 -3.18 14.24
N GLN A 414 9.32 -2.76 13.20
CA GLN A 414 7.88 -2.93 13.12
C GLN A 414 7.53 -3.78 11.90
N ARG A 415 6.93 -4.93 12.15
CA ARG A 415 6.37 -5.81 11.13
C ARG A 415 4.86 -5.91 11.30
N PHE A 416 4.12 -5.68 10.22
CA PHE A 416 2.67 -5.85 10.21
C PHE A 416 2.36 -7.25 9.68
N ARG A 417 1.74 -8.05 10.55
CA ARG A 417 1.55 -9.50 10.38
C ARG A 417 0.07 -9.85 10.39
N PRO A 418 -0.63 -9.62 9.28
CA PRO A 418 -2.08 -9.82 9.24
C PRO A 418 -2.52 -11.27 9.48
N GLU A 419 -1.62 -12.23 9.29
CA GLU A 419 -1.84 -13.64 9.58
C GLU A 419 -2.07 -13.94 11.07
N LEU A 420 -1.52 -13.13 11.98
CA LEU A 420 -1.68 -13.32 13.43
C LEU A 420 -3.04 -12.84 13.94
N ALA A 421 -3.63 -11.87 13.25
CA ALA A 421 -4.95 -11.33 13.54
C ALA A 421 -6.08 -12.10 12.81
N TRP A 422 -5.72 -12.96 11.87
CA TRP A 422 -6.67 -13.63 10.99
C TRP A 422 -7.51 -14.66 11.76
N ARG A 423 -8.75 -14.30 12.08
CA ARG A 423 -9.74 -15.18 12.73
C ARG A 423 -10.82 -15.69 11.76
N GLY A 424 -10.57 -15.58 10.46
CA GLY A 424 -11.58 -15.76 9.43
C GLY A 424 -12.42 -14.52 9.18
N ALA A 425 -13.42 -14.64 8.32
CA ALA A 425 -14.20 -13.51 7.84
C ALA A 425 -15.34 -13.15 8.81
N GLY A 426 -15.14 -12.11 9.64
CA GLY A 426 -16.16 -11.62 10.57
C GLY A 426 -15.70 -10.37 11.31
N VAL A 427 -16.61 -9.40 11.44
CA VAL A 427 -16.37 -8.14 12.17
C VAL A 427 -16.64 -8.36 13.66
N PRO A 428 -15.74 -7.94 14.58
CA PRO A 428 -15.98 -8.04 16.02
C PRO A 428 -17.20 -7.26 16.49
N HIS A 429 -17.80 -7.70 17.60
CA HIS A 429 -19.05 -7.15 18.13
C HIS A 429 -18.89 -5.88 19.00
N SER A 430 -17.67 -5.35 19.25
CA SER A 430 -17.49 -4.15 20.10
C SER A 430 -16.54 -3.07 19.51
N PRO A 431 -16.81 -1.76 19.72
CA PRO A 431 -15.99 -0.64 19.21
C PRO A 431 -14.52 -0.64 19.64
N GLU A 432 -14.23 -1.05 20.88
CA GLU A 432 -12.84 -1.12 21.37
C GLU A 432 -12.06 -2.26 20.69
N SER A 433 -12.70 -3.43 20.52
CA SER A 433 -12.10 -4.54 19.76
C SER A 433 -11.94 -4.24 18.26
N LEU A 434 -12.78 -3.35 17.72
CA LEU A 434 -12.71 -2.90 16.33
C LEU A 434 -11.42 -2.10 16.07
N LEU A 435 -11.11 -1.11 16.92
CA LEU A 435 -9.90 -0.30 16.75
C LEU A 435 -8.61 -1.09 16.99
N GLN A 436 -8.60 -2.03 17.94
CA GLN A 436 -7.46 -2.92 18.12
C GLN A 436 -7.21 -3.79 16.88
N ASN A 437 -8.28 -4.23 16.22
CA ASN A 437 -8.17 -4.97 14.96
C ASN A 437 -7.70 -4.09 13.79
N ALA A 438 -7.94 -2.78 13.80
CA ALA A 438 -7.44 -1.89 12.75
C ALA A 438 -5.90 -1.86 12.69
N ASN A 439 -5.23 -2.03 13.82
CA ASN A 439 -3.77 -2.12 13.90
C ASN A 439 -3.22 -3.46 13.43
N ALA A 440 -3.99 -4.54 13.63
CA ALA A 440 -3.54 -5.91 13.43
C ALA A 440 -3.93 -6.47 12.05
N ASP A 441 -5.16 -6.21 11.59
CA ASP A 441 -5.67 -6.64 10.29
C ASP A 441 -5.36 -5.61 9.20
N THR A 442 -4.08 -5.51 8.86
CA THR A 442 -3.57 -4.56 7.84
C THR A 442 -3.02 -5.29 6.62
N ILE A 443 -2.41 -4.57 5.68
CA ILE A 443 -1.49 -5.21 4.72
C ILE A 443 -0.25 -5.77 5.45
N GLY A 444 0.45 -6.73 4.84
CA GLY A 444 1.79 -7.09 5.24
C GLY A 444 2.76 -5.94 4.95
N PHE A 445 3.55 -5.54 5.95
CA PHE A 445 4.39 -4.35 5.86
C PHE A 445 5.58 -4.43 6.82
N PHE A 446 6.64 -3.70 6.53
CA PHE A 446 7.85 -3.65 7.34
C PHE A 446 8.40 -2.22 7.45
N ILE A 447 8.89 -1.86 8.64
CA ILE A 447 9.51 -0.56 8.94
C ILE A 447 10.74 -0.77 9.82
N ALA A 448 11.87 -0.23 9.39
CA ALA A 448 13.10 -0.12 10.17
C ALA A 448 13.57 1.33 10.21
N LYS A 449 13.94 1.81 11.39
CA LYS A 449 14.43 3.17 11.60
C LYS A 449 15.88 3.13 12.07
N PHE A 450 16.70 3.98 11.46
CA PHE A 450 18.11 4.13 11.75
C PHE A 450 18.45 5.59 12.03
N ILE A 451 19.49 5.80 12.84
CA ILE A 451 20.19 7.08 12.94
C ILE A 451 21.63 6.90 12.46
N LYS A 452 22.17 7.90 11.77
CA LYS A 452 23.59 7.95 11.41
C LYS A 452 24.35 8.68 12.51
N ARG A 453 25.28 7.99 13.17
CA ARG A 453 26.02 8.52 14.33
C ARG A 453 26.82 9.79 13.98
N ASN A 454 26.81 10.74 14.91
CA ASN A 454 27.83 11.78 14.97
C ASN A 454 29.13 11.07 15.38
N SER A 455 30.13 11.08 14.51
CA SER A 455 31.45 10.50 14.80
C SER A 455 32.11 11.16 15.99
#